data_AF-X1BG01-F1
#
_entry.id   AF-X1BG01-F1
#
_cell.length_a   1.000
_cell.length_b   1.000
_cell.length_c   1.000
_cell.angle_alpha   90.00
_cell.angle_beta   90.00
_cell.angle_gamma   90.00
#
_symmetry.space_group_name_H-M   'P 1'
#
loop_
_entity.id
_entity.type
_entity.pdbx_description
1 polymer ?
#
loop_
_entity_poly.entity_id
_entity_poly.type
_entity_poly.pdbx_seq_one_letter_code
_entity_poly.pdbx_strand_id
1 'polypeptide(L)'
;MCPNNDVNDKRGSEEIFKETVKALKSFGPLFRDSGMQGYLEPLGFEECSLRSIVTAMRAIQESGYPVYKIVHDTFHHHLGPDTFDTIKNNYDISYTGLVHISGVEC
;
A
#
# COMPACT_ATOMS: atom_id res chain seq x y z
N MET A 1 0.48 -9.11 7.38
CA MET A 1 -0.38 -8.09 6.73
C MET A 1 0.04 -6.69 7.16
N CYS A 2 1.35 -6.45 7.24
CA CYS A 2 1.91 -5.11 7.38
C CYS A 2 3.07 -5.05 6.39
N PRO A 3 3.35 -3.90 5.79
CA PRO A 3 4.66 -3.66 5.20
C PRO A 3 5.71 -4.06 6.25
N ASN A 4 6.60 -4.99 5.90
CA ASN A 4 7.68 -5.40 6.78
C ASN A 4 8.73 -4.30 6.78
N ASN A 5 9.03 -3.72 7.92
CA ASN A 5 10.05 -2.68 8.07
C ASN A 5 11.28 -3.31 8.74
N ASP A 6 12.12 -3.97 7.93
CA ASP A 6 13.27 -4.74 8.44
C ASP A 6 14.43 -4.68 7.45
N VAL A 7 15.55 -4.12 7.90
CA VAL A 7 16.80 -4.04 7.12
C VAL A 7 17.37 -5.43 6.74
N ASN A 8 16.93 -6.49 7.41
CA ASN A 8 17.35 -7.87 7.12
C ASN A 8 16.40 -8.58 6.16
N ASP A 9 15.36 -7.92 5.66
CA ASP A 9 14.47 -8.48 4.65
C ASP A 9 15.22 -8.67 3.33
N LYS A 10 15.41 -9.94 2.94
CA LYS A 10 16.15 -10.31 1.72
C LYS A 10 15.23 -10.58 0.54
N ARG A 11 13.92 -10.44 0.71
CA ARG A 11 12.94 -10.74 -0.34
C ARG A 11 13.06 -9.72 -1.47
N GLY A 12 12.92 -10.20 -2.71
CA GLY A 12 12.87 -9.32 -3.88
C GLY A 12 11.52 -8.60 -4.00
N SER A 13 11.47 -7.53 -4.79
CA SER A 13 10.23 -6.75 -5.01
C SER A 13 9.07 -7.60 -5.57
N GLU A 14 9.36 -8.55 -6.46
CA GLU A 14 8.36 -9.47 -7.02
C GLU A 14 7.80 -10.44 -5.95
N GLU A 15 8.67 -10.97 -5.09
CA GLU A 15 8.29 -11.85 -3.99
C GLU A 15 7.40 -11.11 -2.99
N ILE A 16 7.83 -9.91 -2.58
CA ILE A 16 7.06 -9.06 -1.67
C ILE A 16 5.67 -8.75 -2.25
N PHE A 17 5.59 -8.43 -3.54
CA PHE A 17 4.32 -8.15 -4.19
C PHE A 17 3.39 -9.38 -4.17
N LYS A 18 3.89 -10.56 -4.56
CA LYS A 18 3.13 -11.81 -4.52
C LYS A 18 2.64 -12.15 -3.11
N GLU A 19 3.48 -11.97 -2.10
CA GLU A 19 3.11 -12.20 -0.71
C GLU A 19 2.10 -11.19 -0.18
N THR A 20 2.20 -9.92 -0.61
CA THR A 20 1.20 -8.89 -0.32
C THR A 20 -0.15 -9.29 -0.89
N VAL A 21 -0.22 -9.67 -2.17
CA VAL A 21 -1.45 -10.14 -2.82
C VAL A 21 -2.02 -11.38 -2.11
N LYS A 22 -1.16 -12.35 -1.78
CA LYS A 22 -1.57 -13.56 -1.03
C LYS A 22 -2.18 -13.21 0.32
N ALA A 23 -1.58 -12.26 1.04
CA ALA A 23 -2.11 -11.79 2.31
C ALA A 23 -3.48 -11.12 2.11
N LEU A 24 -3.62 -10.19 1.17
CA LEU A 24 -4.89 -9.53 0.87
C LEU A 24 -5.99 -10.53 0.49
N LYS A 25 -5.66 -11.56 -0.31
CA LYS A 25 -6.61 -12.64 -0.66
C LYS A 25 -7.05 -13.47 0.54
N SER A 26 -6.16 -13.66 1.52
CA SER A 26 -6.44 -14.45 2.72
C SER A 26 -7.38 -13.72 3.68
N PHE A 27 -7.21 -12.40 3.84
CA PHE A 27 -8.03 -11.58 4.76
C PHE A 27 -9.28 -10.97 4.09
N GLY A 28 -9.30 -10.87 2.77
CA GLY A 28 -10.40 -10.24 2.01
C GLY A 28 -11.79 -10.80 2.36
N PRO A 29 -11.98 -12.14 2.43
CA PRO A 29 -13.25 -12.72 2.85
C PRO A 29 -13.65 -12.30 4.26
N LEU A 30 -12.71 -12.26 5.21
CA LEU A 30 -13.00 -11.93 6.60
C LEU A 30 -13.51 -10.49 6.73
N PHE A 31 -12.90 -9.54 6.03
CA PHE A 31 -13.34 -8.15 6.03
C PHE A 31 -14.67 -7.96 5.31
N ARG A 32 -14.85 -8.61 4.16
CA ARG A 32 -16.13 -8.59 3.44
C ARG A 32 -17.28 -9.15 4.28
N ASP A 33 -17.09 -10.33 4.86
CA ASP A 33 -18.15 -11.05 5.58
C ASP A 33 -18.50 -10.36 6.91
N SER A 34 -17.59 -9.55 7.46
CA SER A 34 -17.82 -8.70 8.63
C SER A 34 -18.29 -7.27 8.30
N GLY A 35 -18.43 -6.92 7.02
CA GLY A 35 -18.78 -5.56 6.59
C GLY A 35 -17.71 -4.51 6.86
N MET A 36 -16.46 -4.92 7.09
CA MET A 36 -15.33 -4.03 7.36
C MET A 36 -14.60 -3.60 6.09
N GLN A 37 -13.99 -2.42 6.13
CA GLN A 37 -13.02 -1.96 5.14
C GLN A 37 -11.61 -2.23 5.63
N GLY A 38 -10.71 -2.64 4.73
CA GLY A 38 -9.28 -2.77 5.01
C GLY A 38 -8.52 -1.61 4.38
N TYR A 39 -7.78 -0.83 5.18
CA TYR A 39 -6.98 0.27 4.67
C TYR A 39 -5.51 -0.13 4.64
N LEU A 40 -4.91 -0.13 3.45
CA LEU A 40 -3.52 -0.49 3.22
C LEU A 40 -2.67 0.79 3.14
N GLU A 41 -1.68 0.89 4.03
CA GLU A 41 -0.78 2.04 4.14
C GLU A 41 0.62 1.65 3.63
N PRO A 42 1.07 2.19 2.48
CA PRO A 42 2.47 2.10 2.08
C PRO A 42 3.35 2.94 3.01
N LEU A 43 4.51 2.41 3.39
CA LEU A 43 5.45 3.09 4.28
C LEU A 43 6.70 3.52 3.50
N GLY A 44 7.04 4.80 3.56
CA GLY A 44 8.08 5.40 2.71
C GLY A 44 9.52 4.98 3.01
N PHE A 45 9.80 4.38 4.18
CA PHE A 45 11.15 3.99 4.61
C PHE A 45 11.82 3.03 3.61
N GLU A 46 13.13 3.13 3.42
CA GLU A 46 13.86 2.33 2.42
C GLU A 46 13.76 0.83 2.68
N GLU A 47 13.77 0.46 3.96
CA GLU A 47 13.71 -0.91 4.45
C GLU A 47 12.27 -1.45 4.60
N CYS A 48 11.26 -0.68 4.18
CA CYS A 48 9.88 -1.14 4.11
C CYS A 48 9.62 -1.98 2.86
N SER A 49 8.92 -3.11 3.04
CA SER A 49 8.61 -4.03 1.94
C SER A 49 7.59 -3.44 0.94
N LEU A 50 6.68 -2.57 1.39
CA LEU A 50 5.65 -1.95 0.55
C LEU A 50 5.71 -0.43 0.66
N ARG A 51 6.48 0.20 -0.22
CA ARG A 51 6.72 1.66 -0.20
C ARG A 51 5.90 2.45 -1.20
N SER A 52 5.58 1.82 -2.34
CA SER A 52 4.88 2.49 -3.43
C SER A 52 3.37 2.36 -3.29
N ILE A 53 2.68 3.50 -3.35
CA ILE A 53 1.22 3.59 -3.38
C ILE A 53 0.64 2.98 -4.66
N VAL A 54 1.37 3.07 -5.78
CA VAL A 54 1.00 2.42 -7.04
C VAL A 54 1.10 0.90 -6.89
N THR A 55 2.18 0.40 -6.29
CA THR A 55 2.33 -1.05 -6.02
C THR A 55 1.24 -1.56 -5.07
N ALA A 56 0.91 -0.79 -4.02
CA ALA A 56 -0.17 -1.14 -3.10
C ALA A 56 -1.54 -1.18 -3.80
N MET A 57 -1.84 -0.20 -4.65
CA MET A 57 -3.06 -0.18 -5.47
C MET A 57 -3.14 -1.41 -6.38
N ARG A 58 -2.05 -1.75 -7.07
CA ARG A 58 -1.97 -2.95 -7.93
C ARG A 58 -2.18 -4.23 -7.12
N ALA A 59 -1.64 -4.31 -5.91
CA ALA A 59 -1.85 -5.45 -5.03
C ALA A 59 -3.33 -5.58 -4.62
N ILE A 60 -4.01 -4.46 -4.34
CA ILE A 60 -5.46 -4.45 -4.09
C ILE A 60 -6.22 -4.93 -5.33
N GLN A 61 -5.90 -4.41 -6.52
CA GLN A 61 -6.52 -4.83 -7.78
C GLN A 61 -6.38 -6.35 -7.99
N GLU A 62 -5.17 -6.88 -7.83
CA GLU A 62 -4.90 -8.31 -8.02
C GLU A 62 -5.51 -9.19 -6.93
N SER A 63 -5.74 -8.64 -5.72
CA SER A 63 -6.46 -9.34 -4.67
C SER A 63 -7.90 -9.67 -5.08
N GLY A 64 -8.53 -8.81 -5.90
CA GLY A 64 -9.93 -8.95 -6.32
C GLY A 64 -10.96 -8.60 -5.24
N TYR A 65 -10.54 -8.05 -4.10
CA TYR A 65 -11.43 -7.72 -2.98
C TYR A 65 -11.68 -6.19 -2.91
N PRO A 66 -12.90 -5.71 -3.19
CA PRO A 66 -13.21 -4.28 -3.25
C PRO A 66 -13.29 -3.60 -1.87
N VAL A 67 -13.21 -4.37 -0.80
CA VAL A 67 -13.20 -3.89 0.60
C VAL A 67 -11.89 -3.20 0.99
N TYR A 68 -10.87 -3.29 0.14
CA TYR A 68 -9.59 -2.64 0.39
C TYR A 68 -9.53 -1.24 -0.21
N LYS A 69 -9.00 -0.31 0.56
CA LYS A 69 -8.65 1.05 0.17
C LYS A 69 -7.23 1.38 0.60
N ILE A 70 -6.70 2.47 0.09
CA ILE A 70 -5.39 2.99 0.43
C ILE A 70 -5.49 4.06 1.51
N VAL A 71 -4.54 4.05 2.45
CA VAL A 71 -4.16 5.22 3.24
C VAL A 71 -3.08 5.97 2.47
N HIS A 72 -3.36 7.20 2.05
CA HIS A 72 -2.35 8.10 1.49
C HIS A 72 -1.78 8.94 2.62
N ASP A 73 -0.64 8.53 3.17
CA ASP A 73 0.11 9.32 4.14
C ASP A 73 1.13 10.22 3.44
N THR A 74 1.05 11.52 3.68
CA THR A 74 1.91 12.53 3.04
C THR A 74 3.37 12.49 3.51
N PHE A 75 3.64 12.07 4.74
CA PHE A 75 5.01 11.85 5.22
C PHE A 75 5.63 10.62 4.55
N HIS A 76 4.91 9.50 4.51
CA HIS A 76 5.38 8.30 3.82
C HIS A 76 5.48 8.48 2.31
N HIS A 77 4.60 9.29 1.71
CA HIS A 77 4.72 9.68 0.32
C HIS A 77 6.01 10.47 0.07
N HIS A 78 6.32 11.45 0.92
CA HIS A 78 7.53 12.27 0.78
C HIS A 78 8.82 11.43 0.84
N LEU A 79 8.88 10.44 1.74
CA LEU A 79 10.02 9.52 1.84
C LEU A 79 10.02 8.40 0.79
N GLY A 80 8.85 8.14 0.20
CA GLY A 80 8.61 7.03 -0.70
C GLY A 80 9.21 7.23 -2.09
N PRO A 81 9.17 6.18 -2.93
CA PRO A 81 9.74 6.22 -4.27
C PRO A 81 8.83 6.91 -5.31
N ASP A 82 7.58 7.21 -4.96
CA ASP A 82 6.59 7.70 -5.92
C ASP A 82 6.64 9.23 -6.02
N THR A 83 6.87 9.73 -7.24
CA THR A 83 6.84 11.17 -7.54
C THR A 83 5.41 11.64 -7.86
N PHE A 84 5.21 12.95 -7.95
CA PHE A 84 3.93 13.51 -8.43
C PHE A 84 3.54 12.97 -9.82
N ASP A 85 4.51 12.83 -10.74
CA ASP A 85 4.26 12.23 -12.06
C ASP A 85 3.88 10.75 -11.96
N THR A 86 4.46 10.01 -11.00
CA THR A 86 4.07 8.63 -10.72
C THR A 86 2.60 8.55 -10.32
N ILE A 87 2.15 9.41 -9.41
CA ILE A 87 0.75 9.47 -8.98
C ILE A 87 -0.17 9.84 -10.14
N LYS A 88 0.13 10.93 -10.83
CA LYS A 88 -0.71 11.47 -11.90
C LYS A 88 -0.96 10.46 -13.02
N ASN A 89 0.04 9.65 -13.36
CA ASN A 89 -0.03 8.76 -14.52
C ASN A 89 -0.37 7.31 -14.17
N ASN A 90 -0.07 6.85 -12.95
CA ASN A 90 -0.14 5.42 -12.61
C ASN A 90 -0.99 5.10 -11.38
N TYR A 91 -1.53 6.10 -10.68
CA TYR A 91 -2.39 5.90 -9.52
C TYR A 91 -3.82 6.36 -9.80
N ASP A 92 -4.79 5.49 -9.54
CA ASP A 92 -6.20 5.82 -9.55
C ASP A 92 -6.65 6.28 -8.16
N ILE A 93 -6.93 7.59 -8.04
CA ILE A 93 -7.32 8.24 -6.79
C ILE A 93 -8.59 7.64 -6.15
N SER A 94 -9.43 6.92 -6.92
CA SER A 94 -10.62 6.25 -6.39
C SER A 94 -10.30 5.11 -5.42
N TYR A 95 -9.04 4.64 -5.39
CA TYR A 95 -8.54 3.68 -4.41
C TYR A 95 -8.16 4.33 -3.07
N THR A 96 -7.99 5.65 -3.00
CA THR A 96 -7.76 6.34 -1.73
C THR A 96 -9.05 6.31 -0.90
N GLY A 97 -8.96 5.79 0.32
CA GLY A 97 -10.08 5.79 1.26
C GLY A 97 -9.84 6.65 2.50
N LEU A 98 -8.58 6.95 2.81
CA LEU A 98 -8.16 7.80 3.91
C LEU A 98 -6.89 8.56 3.52
N VAL A 99 -6.76 9.80 3.99
CA VAL A 99 -5.56 10.62 3.79
C VAL A 99 -5.02 11.03 5.16
N HIS A 100 -3.75 10.72 5.42
CA HIS A 100 -3.01 11.21 6.58
C HIS A 100 -2.17 12.43 6.14
N ILE A 101 -2.49 13.59 6.72
CA ILE A 101 -1.80 14.85 6.43
C ILE A 101 -0.82 15.15 7.56
N SER A 102 0.45 15.27 7.19
CA SER A 102 1.57 15.56 8.08
C SER A 102 2.37 16.73 7.50
N GLY A 103 2.91 17.58 8.37
CA GLY A 103 3.89 18.58 7.96
C GLY A 103 5.25 17.93 7.76
N VAL A 104 5.83 18.06 6.56
CA VAL A 104 7.23 17.75 6.30
C VAL A 104 7.94 19.06 5.99
N GLU A 105 9.10 19.30 6.60
CA GLU A 105 9.94 20.45 6.24
C GLU A 105 10.56 20.15 4.86
N CYS A 106 10.38 21.10 3.92
CA CYS A 106 10.92 21.03 2.57
C CYS A 106 12.37 21.48 2.51
#